data_AF-A0A1L8R6Y9-F1
#
_entry.id   AF-A0A1L8R6Y9-F1
#
_cell.length_a   1.000
_cell.length_b   1.000
_cell.length_c   1.000
_cell.angle_alpha   90.00
_cell.angle_beta   90.00
_cell.angle_gamma   90.00
#
_symmetry.space_group_name_H-M   'P 1'
#
loop_
_entity.id
_entity.type
_entity.pdbx_description
1 polymer ?
#
loop_
_entity_poly.entity_id
_entity_poly.type
_entity_poly.pdbx_seq_one_letter_code
_entity_poly.pdbx_strand_id
1 'polypeptide(L)'
;MLAGILFLLLYFGYETGTDLIPLILVVGGICLIIYGVSNRRNNSQVSVLPVMTKEKEAHYIESGMTEKEIEFFRETMNQTKKQILKLQENINQNAKLKAIDLRHDTLRASKAMFKELVKDPQKLHFANHFLYTHLPNMVDLTDKFIEINGHEIKTKETYEKIEESSQIIDQMAALIAKDYQQFVADDLEDLDIELSIAKQSLKRDNSL
;
A
#
# COMPACT_ATOMS: atom_id res chain seq x y z
N MET A 1 10.28 34.64 -7.64
CA MET A 1 11.32 35.35 -6.86
C MET A 1 12.74 34.92 -7.23
N LEU A 2 13.06 33.62 -7.34
CA LEU A 2 14.43 33.14 -7.68
C LEU A 2 14.96 33.61 -9.04
N ALA A 3 14.13 33.65 -10.08
CA ALA A 3 14.53 34.11 -11.42
C ALA A 3 14.93 35.61 -11.45
N GLY A 4 14.29 36.44 -10.60
CA GLY A 4 14.62 37.86 -10.48
C GLY A 4 15.95 38.11 -9.79
N ILE A 5 16.28 37.29 -8.79
CA ILE A 5 17.56 37.35 -8.06
C ILE A 5 18.72 36.95 -8.98
N LEU A 6 18.51 35.94 -9.84
CA LEU A 6 19.50 35.52 -10.83
C LEU A 6 19.78 36.62 -11.86
N PHE A 7 18.74 37.32 -12.32
CA PHE A 7 18.88 38.42 -13.29
C PHE A 7 19.61 39.63 -12.70
N LEU A 8 19.38 39.94 -11.42
CA LEU A 8 20.05 41.02 -10.70
C LEU A 8 21.55 40.73 -10.46
N LEU A 9 21.89 39.47 -10.15
CA LEU A 9 23.29 39.05 -9.98
C LEU A 9 24.07 39.07 -11.31
N LEU A 10 23.41 38.73 -12.44
CA LEU A 10 24.01 38.81 -13.76
C LEU A 10 24.25 40.26 -14.21
N TYR A 11 23.31 41.17 -13.94
CA TYR A 11 23.46 42.59 -14.25
C TYR A 11 24.57 43.25 -13.43
N PHE A 12 24.66 42.92 -12.14
CA PHE A 12 25.70 43.45 -11.24
C PHE A 12 27.11 42.96 -11.63
N GLY A 13 27.26 41.69 -12.06
CA GLY A 13 28.54 41.15 -12.53
C GLY A 13 29.03 41.75 -13.86
N TYR A 14 28.10 42.19 -14.73
CA TYR A 14 28.43 42.89 -15.98
C TYR A 14 29.04 44.28 -15.70
N GLU A 15 28.53 44.98 -14.69
CA GLU A 15 28.99 46.33 -14.31
C GLU A 15 30.35 46.31 -13.59
N THR A 16 30.66 45.26 -12.83
CA THR A 16 31.93 45.12 -12.09
C THR A 16 33.06 44.44 -12.87
N GLY A 17 32.81 44.00 -14.11
CA GLY A 17 33.82 43.37 -14.98
C GLY A 17 34.33 42.02 -14.46
N THR A 18 33.60 41.38 -13.54
CA THR A 18 33.99 40.12 -12.90
C THR A 18 33.25 38.95 -13.56
N ASP A 19 33.98 38.01 -14.14
CA ASP A 19 33.42 36.81 -14.75
C ASP A 19 32.73 35.92 -13.71
N LEU A 20 31.39 35.98 -13.64
CA LEU A 20 30.55 35.14 -12.77
C LEU A 20 30.27 33.74 -13.34
N ILE A 21 30.66 33.49 -14.59
CA ILE A 21 30.53 32.22 -15.31
C ILE A 21 31.09 31.02 -14.51
N PRO A 22 32.31 31.06 -13.94
CA PRO A 22 32.84 29.95 -13.16
C PRO A 22 32.00 29.63 -11.91
N LEU A 23 31.42 30.64 -11.25
CA LEU A 23 30.59 30.44 -10.05
C LEU A 23 29.28 29.72 -10.40
N ILE A 24 28.64 30.09 -11.51
CA ILE A 24 27.39 29.49 -11.99
C ILE A 24 27.61 28.02 -12.37
N LEU A 25 28.73 27.69 -13.01
CA LEU A 25 29.07 26.31 -13.38
C LEU A 25 29.31 25.43 -12.14
N VAL A 26 29.97 25.96 -11.11
CA VAL A 26 30.22 25.21 -9.86
C VAL A 26 28.91 24.96 -9.11
N VAL A 27 28.06 25.99 -8.95
CA VAL A 27 26.77 25.84 -8.25
C VAL A 27 25.82 24.93 -9.03
N GLY A 28 25.73 25.08 -10.35
CA GLY A 28 24.93 24.22 -11.22
C GLY A 28 25.39 22.75 -11.18
N GLY A 29 26.71 22.52 -11.17
CA GLY A 29 27.29 21.18 -11.03
C GLY A 29 26.94 20.52 -9.70
N ILE A 30 27.04 21.25 -8.59
CA ILE A 30 26.66 20.75 -7.25
C ILE A 30 25.17 20.40 -7.20
N CYS A 31 24.29 21.24 -7.76
CA CYS A 31 22.86 20.95 -7.85
C CYS A 31 22.57 19.69 -8.66
N LEU A 32 23.23 19.48 -9.81
CA LEU A 32 23.05 18.27 -10.62
C LEU A 32 23.53 17.00 -9.93
N ILE A 33 24.61 17.07 -9.16
CA ILE A 33 25.09 15.93 -8.35
C ILE A 33 24.09 15.60 -7.25
N ILE A 34 23.58 16.60 -6.52
CA ILE A 34 22.57 16.40 -5.47
C ILE A 34 21.28 15.81 -6.06
N TYR A 35 20.82 16.35 -7.20
CA TYR A 35 19.60 15.87 -7.87
C TYR A 35 19.78 14.47 -8.46
N GLY A 36 20.93 14.19 -9.08
CA GLY A 36 21.26 12.88 -9.66
C GLY A 36 21.48 11.78 -8.62
N VAL A 37 22.04 12.11 -7.45
CA VAL A 37 22.19 11.18 -6.32
C VAL A 37 20.84 10.91 -5.64
N SER A 38 19.95 11.90 -5.57
CA SER A 38 18.61 11.71 -5.02
C SER A 38 17.74 10.80 -5.91
N ASN A 39 17.88 10.90 -7.23
CA ASN A 39 17.10 10.12 -8.19
C ASN A 39 17.56 8.66 -8.39
N ARG A 40 18.73 8.26 -7.85
CA ARG A 40 19.24 6.88 -7.91
C ARG A 40 18.80 5.98 -6.74
N ARG A 41 17.97 6.47 -5.82
CA ARG A 41 17.52 5.71 -4.63
C ARG A 41 16.22 4.91 -4.79
N ASN A 42 15.72 4.73 -6.01
CA ASN A 42 14.50 3.96 -6.27
C ASN A 42 14.72 2.69 -7.09
N ASN A 43 15.79 1.94 -6.84
CA ASN A 43 15.78 0.52 -7.19
C ASN A 43 16.65 -0.29 -6.21
N SER A 44 16.09 -1.39 -5.71
CA SER A 44 16.70 -2.34 -4.77
C SER A 44 16.74 -1.92 -3.28
N GLN A 45 15.57 -1.74 -2.67
CA GLN A 45 15.46 -1.97 -1.22
C GLN A 45 15.44 -3.49 -0.95
N VAL A 46 16.59 -4.05 -0.60
CA VAL A 46 16.62 -5.24 0.26
C VAL A 46 15.97 -4.80 1.57
N SER A 47 14.74 -5.23 1.85
CA SER A 47 14.10 -4.90 3.13
C SER A 47 14.77 -5.66 4.25
N VAL A 48 15.74 -5.01 4.88
CA VAL A 48 16.12 -5.36 6.25
C VAL A 48 14.87 -5.12 7.09
N LEU A 49 14.21 -6.20 7.52
CA LEU A 49 13.08 -6.11 8.43
C LEU A 49 13.51 -5.27 9.64
N PRO A 50 12.70 -4.31 10.10
CA PRO A 50 13.05 -3.52 11.29
C PRO A 50 13.35 -4.47 12.47
N VAL A 51 14.44 -4.20 13.17
CA VAL A 51 14.89 -4.99 14.34
C VAL A 51 13.75 -5.07 15.35
N MET A 52 13.48 -6.30 15.82
CA MET A 52 12.35 -6.59 16.68
C MET A 52 12.57 -6.00 18.08
N THR A 53 11.59 -5.28 18.61
CA THR A 53 11.55 -5.00 20.05
C THR A 53 11.22 -6.29 20.79
N LYS A 54 11.89 -6.55 21.92
CA LYS A 54 11.72 -7.80 22.71
C LYS A 54 10.25 -8.12 23.04
N GLU A 55 9.40 -7.10 23.18
CA GLU A 55 7.95 -7.26 23.43
C GLU A 55 7.18 -7.89 22.27
N LYS A 56 7.56 -7.61 21.01
CA LYS A 56 6.89 -8.20 19.84
C LYS A 56 7.29 -9.66 19.63
N GLU A 57 8.52 -10.00 20.01
CA GLU A 57 9.02 -11.38 19.99
C GLU A 57 8.25 -12.26 20.98
N ALA A 58 8.05 -11.75 22.20
CA ALA A 58 7.28 -12.43 23.23
C ALA A 58 5.85 -12.76 22.77
N HIS A 59 5.16 -11.81 22.10
CA HIS A 59 3.81 -12.03 21.59
C HIS A 59 3.70 -13.22 20.62
N TYR A 60 4.67 -13.39 19.72
CA TYR A 60 4.65 -14.51 18.77
C TYR A 60 5.00 -15.86 19.42
N ILE A 61 5.92 -15.84 20.38
CA ILE A 61 6.31 -17.04 21.16
C ILE A 61 5.14 -17.49 22.05
N GLU A 62 4.45 -16.55 22.70
CA GLU A 62 3.23 -16.81 23.49
C GLU A 62 2.11 -17.40 22.63
N SER A 63 2.09 -17.06 21.35
CA SER A 63 1.18 -17.65 20.34
C SER A 63 1.63 -19.04 19.88
N GLY A 64 2.66 -19.66 20.47
CA GLY A 64 3.06 -21.04 20.18
C GLY A 64 3.80 -21.27 18.86
N MET A 65 4.27 -20.21 18.20
CA MET A 65 5.01 -20.31 16.92
C MET A 65 6.49 -20.64 17.13
N THR A 66 7.05 -21.44 16.22
CA THR A 66 8.50 -21.68 16.14
C THR A 66 9.22 -20.46 15.55
N GLU A 67 10.52 -20.30 15.83
CA GLU A 67 11.33 -19.19 15.29
C GLU A 67 11.23 -19.05 13.76
N LYS A 68 11.18 -20.17 13.03
CA LYS A 68 11.04 -20.18 11.56
C LYS A 68 9.67 -19.69 11.10
N GLU A 69 8.61 -20.08 11.79
CA GLU A 69 7.25 -19.60 11.49
C GLU A 69 7.14 -18.10 11.78
N ILE A 70 7.79 -17.63 12.84
CA ILE A 70 7.85 -16.19 13.18
C ILE A 70 8.58 -15.43 12.07
N GLU A 71 9.72 -15.92 11.61
CA GLU A 71 10.47 -15.30 10.51
C GLU A 71 9.63 -15.23 9.23
N PHE A 72 9.04 -16.37 8.83
CA PHE A 72 8.18 -16.46 7.65
C PHE A 72 6.97 -15.52 7.73
N PHE A 73 6.29 -15.49 8.88
CA PHE A 73 5.17 -14.59 9.13
C PHE A 73 5.59 -13.14 8.99
N ARG A 74 6.72 -12.74 9.63
CA ARG A 74 7.21 -11.36 9.57
C ARG A 74 7.59 -10.93 8.16
N GLU A 75 8.22 -11.81 7.39
CA GLU A 75 8.52 -11.55 5.99
C GLU A 75 7.24 -11.35 5.18
N THR A 76 6.30 -12.29 5.31
CA THR A 76 4.99 -12.24 4.63
C THR A 76 4.28 -10.92 4.96
N MET A 77 4.12 -10.58 6.24
CA MET A 77 3.44 -9.35 6.65
C MET A 77 4.18 -8.09 6.20
N ASN A 78 5.51 -8.08 6.17
CA ASN A 78 6.24 -6.94 5.62
C ASN A 78 5.97 -6.75 4.12
N GLN A 79 5.94 -7.83 3.34
CA GLN A 79 5.61 -7.80 1.92
C GLN A 79 4.15 -7.33 1.72
N THR A 80 3.20 -7.92 2.43
CA THR A 80 1.78 -7.55 2.39
C THR A 80 1.58 -6.07 2.73
N LYS A 81 2.26 -5.54 3.75
CA LYS A 81 2.19 -4.13 4.10
C LYS A 81 2.63 -3.23 2.95
N LYS A 82 3.73 -3.56 2.28
CA LYS A 82 4.21 -2.81 1.11
C LYS A 82 3.20 -2.83 -0.03
N GLN A 83 2.61 -3.99 -0.30
CA GLN A 83 1.56 -4.14 -1.31
C GLN A 83 0.32 -3.30 -0.99
N ILE A 84 -0.13 -3.27 0.26
CA ILE A 84 -1.27 -2.43 0.68
C ILE A 84 -0.97 -0.94 0.51
N LEU A 85 0.24 -0.51 0.86
CA LEU A 85 0.65 0.89 0.66
C LEU A 85 0.72 1.25 -0.83
N LYS A 86 1.21 0.33 -1.66
CA LYS A 86 1.26 0.51 -3.11
C LYS A 86 -0.14 0.58 -3.72
N LEU A 87 -1.04 -0.33 -3.32
CA LEU A 87 -2.44 -0.30 -3.71
C LEU A 87 -3.10 1.03 -3.31
N GLN A 88 -2.86 1.51 -2.08
CA GLN A 88 -3.37 2.81 -1.62
C GLN A 88 -2.86 3.96 -2.49
N GLU A 89 -1.56 3.98 -2.82
CA GLU A 89 -0.99 4.97 -3.73
C GLU A 89 -1.74 4.95 -5.06
N ASN A 90 -1.86 3.77 -5.68
CA ASN A 90 -2.50 3.58 -6.97
C ASN A 90 -3.96 4.06 -6.98
N ILE A 91 -4.74 3.66 -5.97
CA ILE A 91 -6.14 4.09 -5.80
C ILE A 91 -6.26 5.62 -5.72
N ASN A 92 -5.33 6.28 -5.03
CA ASN A 92 -5.37 7.73 -4.87
C ASN A 92 -4.95 8.50 -6.14
N GLN A 93 -4.15 7.87 -7.01
CA GLN A 93 -3.68 8.48 -8.25
C GLN A 93 -4.72 8.49 -9.38
N ASN A 94 -5.74 7.63 -9.32
CA ASN A 94 -6.71 7.49 -10.41
C ASN A 94 -8.17 7.46 -9.94
N ALA A 95 -9.00 8.33 -10.51
CA ALA A 95 -10.41 8.46 -10.14
C ALA A 95 -11.24 7.19 -10.40
N LYS A 96 -10.94 6.42 -11.46
CA LYS A 96 -11.65 5.16 -11.76
C LYS A 96 -11.32 4.09 -10.72
N LEU A 97 -10.04 3.98 -10.33
CA LEU A 97 -9.61 3.09 -9.25
C LEU A 97 -10.24 3.49 -7.90
N LYS A 98 -10.31 4.80 -7.61
CA LYS A 98 -11.01 5.31 -6.44
C LYS A 98 -12.50 4.97 -6.42
N ALA A 99 -13.18 5.02 -7.57
CA ALA A 99 -14.58 4.64 -7.67
C ALA A 99 -14.80 3.13 -7.45
N ILE A 100 -13.86 2.30 -7.90
CA ILE A 100 -13.87 0.84 -7.62
C ILE A 100 -13.68 0.60 -6.12
N ASP A 101 -12.69 1.25 -5.50
CA ASP A 101 -12.43 1.13 -4.06
C ASP A 101 -13.65 1.55 -3.23
N LEU A 102 -14.31 2.66 -3.58
CA LEU A 102 -15.53 3.11 -2.91
C LEU A 102 -16.70 2.13 -3.01
N ARG A 103 -16.73 1.29 -4.05
CA ARG A 103 -17.81 0.31 -4.25
C ARG A 103 -17.61 -0.97 -3.42
N HIS A 104 -16.36 -1.39 -3.25
CA HIS A 104 -16.04 -2.69 -2.64
C HIS A 104 -15.27 -2.59 -1.32
N ASP A 105 -14.93 -1.37 -0.88
CA ASP A 105 -14.10 -1.12 0.31
C ASP A 105 -12.75 -1.87 0.27
N THR A 106 -12.17 -2.09 -0.92
CA THR A 106 -11.02 -2.99 -1.13
C THR A 106 -9.81 -2.61 -0.29
N LEU A 107 -9.45 -1.33 -0.23
CA LEU A 107 -8.33 -0.85 0.57
C LEU A 107 -8.59 -1.02 2.06
N ARG A 108 -9.84 -0.78 2.49
CA ARG A 108 -10.26 -0.96 3.87
C ARG A 108 -10.22 -2.43 4.26
N ALA A 109 -10.76 -3.32 3.44
CA ALA A 109 -10.72 -4.78 3.62
C ALA A 109 -9.27 -5.27 3.70
N SER A 110 -8.40 -4.82 2.80
CA SER A 110 -6.96 -5.18 2.80
C SER A 110 -6.27 -4.78 4.10
N LYS A 111 -6.52 -3.55 4.58
CA LYS A 111 -5.97 -3.06 5.86
C LYS A 111 -6.53 -3.79 7.07
N ALA A 112 -7.82 -4.13 7.04
CA ALA A 112 -8.47 -4.86 8.10
C ALA A 112 -7.95 -6.31 8.20
N MET A 113 -7.85 -7.00 7.05
CA MET A 113 -7.22 -8.31 6.94
C MET A 113 -5.80 -8.30 7.53
N PHE A 114 -4.98 -7.33 7.13
CA PHE A 114 -3.64 -7.17 7.68
C PHE A 114 -3.63 -7.02 9.20
N LYS A 115 -4.55 -6.21 9.75
CA LYS A 115 -4.65 -5.98 11.19
C LYS A 115 -5.04 -7.25 11.94
N GLU A 116 -6.02 -8.00 11.45
CA GLU A 116 -6.44 -9.25 12.09
C GLU A 116 -5.34 -10.31 12.01
N LEU A 117 -4.60 -10.41 10.90
CA LEU A 117 -3.45 -11.31 10.79
C LEU A 117 -2.31 -10.95 11.76
N VAL A 118 -2.05 -9.65 11.98
CA VAL A 118 -1.05 -9.23 12.99
C VAL A 118 -1.51 -9.56 14.41
N LYS A 119 -2.82 -9.48 14.67
CA LYS A 119 -3.42 -9.77 15.97
C LYS A 119 -3.45 -11.27 16.26
N ASP A 120 -3.69 -12.10 15.24
CA ASP A 120 -3.71 -13.55 15.34
C ASP A 120 -2.83 -14.19 14.24
N PRO A 121 -1.51 -14.29 14.48
CA PRO A 121 -0.56 -14.80 13.50
C PRO A 121 -0.79 -16.25 13.08
N GLN A 122 -1.44 -17.06 13.92
CA GLN A 122 -1.74 -18.46 13.59
C GLN A 122 -2.78 -18.58 12.46
N LYS A 123 -3.64 -17.57 12.30
CA LYS A 123 -4.64 -17.53 11.22
C LYS A 123 -4.06 -17.25 9.83
N LEU A 124 -2.73 -17.08 9.68
CA LEU A 124 -2.09 -16.80 8.38
C LEU A 124 -2.54 -17.73 7.25
N HIS A 125 -2.68 -19.02 7.54
CA HIS A 125 -3.07 -20.04 6.56
C HIS A 125 -4.50 -19.86 6.01
N PHE A 126 -5.39 -19.20 6.75
CA PHE A 126 -6.74 -18.88 6.27
C PHE A 126 -6.75 -17.75 5.23
N ALA A 127 -5.68 -16.95 5.15
CA ALA A 127 -5.56 -15.81 4.24
C ALA A 127 -4.70 -16.09 3.00
N ASN A 128 -4.40 -17.36 2.68
CA ASN A 128 -3.47 -17.71 1.59
C ASN A 128 -3.82 -17.10 0.22
N HIS A 129 -5.11 -17.13 -0.18
CA HIS A 129 -5.54 -16.55 -1.45
C HIS A 129 -5.33 -15.03 -1.49
N PHE A 130 -5.70 -14.34 -0.41
CA PHE A 130 -5.46 -12.91 -0.26
C PHE A 130 -3.97 -12.57 -0.36
N LEU A 131 -3.13 -13.26 0.44
CA LEU A 131 -1.71 -12.97 0.60
C LEU A 131 -0.88 -13.24 -0.67
N TYR A 132 -1.15 -14.35 -1.36
CA TYR A 132 -0.28 -14.85 -2.42
C TYR A 132 -0.89 -14.77 -3.81
N THR A 133 -2.15 -14.33 -3.95
CA THR A 133 -2.81 -14.24 -5.26
C THR A 133 -3.55 -12.92 -5.42
N HIS A 134 -4.58 -12.66 -4.62
CA HIS A 134 -5.49 -11.55 -4.91
C HIS A 134 -4.83 -10.18 -4.68
N LEU A 135 -4.20 -9.95 -3.53
CA LEU A 135 -3.54 -8.67 -3.25
C LEU A 135 -2.34 -8.40 -4.18
N PRO A 136 -1.39 -9.35 -4.39
CA PRO A 136 -0.29 -9.14 -5.34
C PRO A 136 -0.81 -8.82 -6.76
N ASN A 137 -1.77 -9.60 -7.27
CA ASN A 137 -2.32 -9.37 -8.61
C ASN A 137 -3.06 -8.04 -8.71
N MET A 138 -3.78 -7.62 -7.66
CA MET A 138 -4.44 -6.32 -7.62
C MET A 138 -3.44 -5.17 -7.72
N VAL A 139 -2.30 -5.26 -7.02
CA VAL A 139 -1.22 -4.28 -7.12
C VAL A 139 -0.67 -4.23 -8.54
N ASP A 140 -0.30 -5.37 -9.12
CA ASP A 140 0.23 -5.45 -10.48
C ASP A 140 -0.74 -4.90 -11.54
N LEU A 141 -2.03 -5.23 -11.41
CA LEU A 141 -3.07 -4.75 -12.33
C LEU A 141 -3.26 -3.24 -12.22
N THR A 142 -3.29 -2.70 -11.00
CA THR A 142 -3.46 -1.25 -10.80
C THR A 142 -2.23 -0.46 -11.22
N ASP A 143 -1.02 -1.00 -11.06
CA ASP A 143 0.23 -0.41 -11.57
C ASP A 143 0.19 -0.29 -13.10
N LYS A 144 -0.06 -1.42 -13.79
CA LYS A 144 -0.14 -1.44 -15.26
C LYS A 144 -1.27 -0.56 -15.79
N PHE A 145 -2.41 -0.53 -15.09
CA PHE A 145 -3.52 0.34 -15.45
C PHE A 145 -3.13 1.82 -15.40
N ILE A 146 -2.45 2.26 -14.33
CA ILE A 146 -2.00 3.65 -14.19
C ILE A 146 -0.97 4.00 -15.27
N GLU A 147 -0.01 3.11 -15.51
CA GLU A 147 1.02 3.29 -16.54
C GLU A 147 0.38 3.53 -17.92
N ILE A 148 -0.48 2.60 -18.37
CA ILE A 148 -1.11 2.68 -19.69
C ILE A 148 -2.10 3.85 -19.77
N ASN A 149 -2.85 4.11 -18.70
CA ASN A 149 -3.77 5.25 -18.66
C ASN A 149 -3.02 6.60 -18.68
N GLY A 150 -1.75 6.64 -18.26
CA GLY A 150 -0.88 7.81 -18.30
C GLY A 150 -0.27 8.13 -19.68
N HIS A 151 -0.32 7.21 -20.66
CA HIS A 151 0.29 7.43 -21.98
C HIS A 151 -0.33 8.61 -22.73
N GLU A 152 0.50 9.47 -23.34
CA GLU A 152 0.04 10.65 -24.10
C GLU A 152 -0.70 10.27 -25.39
N ILE A 153 -0.22 9.24 -26.09
CA ILE A 153 -0.79 8.74 -27.33
C ILE A 153 -1.45 7.39 -27.05
N LYS A 154 -2.77 7.31 -27.24
CA LYS A 154 -3.57 6.10 -27.02
C LYS A 154 -4.29 5.72 -28.30
N THR A 155 -4.19 4.47 -28.72
CA THR A 155 -4.97 3.93 -29.84
C THR A 155 -6.33 3.44 -29.34
N LYS A 156 -7.26 3.15 -30.27
CA LYS A 156 -8.54 2.54 -29.92
C LYS A 156 -8.35 1.24 -29.10
N GLU A 157 -7.44 0.38 -29.54
CA GLU A 157 -7.09 -0.86 -28.85
C GLU A 157 -6.56 -0.60 -27.43
N THR A 158 -5.76 0.47 -27.22
CA THR A 158 -5.31 0.87 -25.88
C THR A 158 -6.48 1.20 -24.97
N TYR A 159 -7.48 1.95 -25.45
CA TYR A 159 -8.67 2.26 -24.65
C TYR A 159 -9.49 1.01 -24.31
N GLU A 160 -9.63 0.09 -25.25
CA GLU A 160 -10.32 -1.20 -25.01
C GLU A 160 -9.61 -2.00 -23.92
N LYS A 161 -8.27 -2.05 -23.93
CA LYS A 161 -7.48 -2.73 -22.90
C LYS A 161 -7.51 -2.05 -21.54
N ILE A 162 -7.56 -0.71 -21.49
CA ILE A 162 -7.77 0.04 -20.25
C ILE A 162 -9.14 -0.32 -19.66
N GLU A 163 -10.18 -0.39 -20.49
CA GLU A 163 -11.52 -0.73 -20.04
C GLU A 163 -11.60 -2.16 -19.50
N GLU A 164 -11.09 -3.14 -20.26
CA GLU A 164 -10.99 -4.54 -19.85
C GLU A 164 -10.23 -4.68 -18.52
N SER A 165 -9.08 -4.02 -18.40
CA SER A 165 -8.28 -4.02 -17.16
C SER A 165 -9.08 -3.46 -15.98
N SER A 166 -9.83 -2.39 -16.19
CA SER A 166 -10.68 -1.81 -15.14
C SER A 166 -11.79 -2.76 -14.67
N GLN A 167 -12.36 -3.57 -15.57
CA GLN A 167 -13.38 -4.54 -15.22
C GLN A 167 -12.78 -5.73 -14.44
N ILE A 168 -11.57 -6.14 -14.78
CA ILE A 168 -10.84 -7.18 -14.04
C ILE A 168 -10.45 -6.67 -12.64
N ILE A 169 -9.95 -5.43 -12.56
CA ILE A 169 -9.64 -4.77 -11.28
C ILE A 169 -10.90 -4.71 -10.39
N ASP A 170 -12.07 -4.42 -10.97
CA ASP A 170 -13.33 -4.40 -10.22
C ASP A 170 -13.71 -5.77 -9.64
N GLN A 171 -13.52 -6.84 -10.41
CA GLN A 171 -13.77 -8.21 -9.95
C GLN A 171 -12.76 -8.61 -8.87
N MET A 172 -11.48 -8.25 -9.04
CA MET A 172 -10.44 -8.52 -8.04
C MET A 172 -10.70 -7.76 -6.73
N ALA A 173 -11.18 -6.52 -6.83
CA ALA A 173 -11.61 -5.71 -5.70
C ALA A 173 -12.71 -6.40 -4.87
N ALA A 174 -13.71 -6.98 -5.55
CA ALA A 174 -14.76 -7.76 -4.91
C ALA A 174 -14.24 -9.05 -4.25
N LEU A 175 -13.29 -9.75 -4.88
CA LEU A 175 -12.67 -10.94 -4.31
C LEU A 175 -11.91 -10.64 -3.02
N ILE A 176 -11.12 -9.57 -2.99
CA ILE A 176 -10.41 -9.15 -1.77
C ILE A 176 -11.38 -8.80 -0.64
N ALA A 177 -12.48 -8.11 -0.95
CA ALA A 177 -13.51 -7.81 0.04
C ALA A 177 -14.14 -9.09 0.60
N LYS A 178 -14.41 -10.06 -0.28
CA LYS A 178 -14.93 -11.38 0.09
C LYS A 178 -13.94 -12.19 0.93
N ASP A 179 -12.65 -12.18 0.59
CA ASP A 179 -11.63 -12.86 1.40
C ASP A 179 -11.67 -12.36 2.85
N TYR A 180 -11.75 -11.04 3.05
CA TYR A 180 -11.86 -10.46 4.38
C TYR A 180 -13.13 -10.89 5.10
N GLN A 181 -14.28 -10.84 4.42
CA GLN A 181 -15.55 -11.30 4.99
C GLN A 181 -15.50 -12.78 5.42
N GLN A 182 -14.89 -13.63 4.61
CA GLN A 182 -14.72 -15.05 4.93
C GLN A 182 -13.75 -15.25 6.09
N PHE A 183 -12.67 -14.49 6.15
CA PHE A 183 -11.66 -14.59 7.20
C PHE A 183 -12.22 -14.26 8.59
N VAL A 184 -13.18 -13.33 8.67
CA VAL A 184 -13.83 -12.95 9.94
C VAL A 184 -15.18 -13.62 10.16
N ALA A 185 -15.58 -14.57 9.30
CA ALA A 185 -16.90 -15.19 9.37
C ALA A 185 -17.11 -15.98 10.67
N ASP A 186 -16.09 -16.71 11.12
CA ASP A 186 -16.15 -17.52 12.34
C ASP A 186 -16.39 -16.62 13.57
N ASP A 187 -15.72 -15.47 13.64
CA ASP A 187 -15.90 -14.48 14.72
C ASP A 187 -17.34 -13.91 14.75
N LEU A 188 -18.04 -13.88 13.60
CA LEU A 188 -19.43 -13.43 13.52
C LEU A 188 -20.41 -14.52 13.96
N GLU A 189 -20.14 -15.79 13.64
CA GLU A 189 -20.95 -16.92 14.09
C GLU A 189 -20.91 -17.05 15.62
N ASP A 190 -19.72 -16.92 16.21
CA ASP A 190 -19.56 -16.91 17.66
C ASP A 190 -20.37 -15.77 18.31
N LEU A 191 -20.33 -14.57 17.74
CA LEU A 191 -21.11 -13.43 18.22
C LEU A 191 -22.62 -13.69 18.15
N ASP A 192 -23.12 -14.32 17.10
CA ASP A 192 -24.54 -14.65 16.94
C ASP A 192 -25.01 -15.65 18.01
N ILE A 193 -24.15 -16.61 18.39
CA ILE A 193 -24.40 -17.54 19.50
C ILE A 193 -24.46 -16.77 20.82
N GLU A 194 -23.47 -15.93 21.11
CA GLU A 194 -23.42 -15.13 22.34
C GLU A 194 -24.65 -14.21 22.48
N LEU A 195 -25.03 -13.54 21.39
CA LEU A 195 -26.23 -12.70 21.34
C LEU A 195 -27.50 -13.52 21.58
N SER A 196 -27.58 -14.75 21.07
CA SER A 196 -28.72 -15.64 21.27
C SER A 196 -28.85 -16.07 22.73
N ILE A 197 -27.74 -16.41 23.39
CA ILE A 197 -27.68 -16.74 24.82
C ILE A 197 -28.09 -15.53 25.66
N ALA A 198 -27.57 -14.34 25.35
CA ALA A 198 -27.90 -13.11 26.04
C ALA A 198 -29.41 -12.77 25.91
N LYS A 199 -29.98 -12.86 24.70
CA LYS A 199 -31.42 -12.67 24.45
C LYS A 199 -32.28 -13.65 25.24
N GLN A 200 -31.86 -14.92 25.33
CA GLN A 200 -32.60 -15.94 26.08
C GLN A 200 -32.55 -15.67 27.59
N SER A 201 -31.40 -15.24 28.10
CA SER A 201 -31.23 -14.85 29.52
C SER A 201 -32.13 -13.67 29.89
N LEU A 202 -32.15 -12.62 29.06
CA LEU A 202 -33.03 -11.46 29.25
C LEU A 202 -34.51 -11.81 29.19
N LYS A 203 -34.93 -12.72 28.31
CA LYS A 203 -36.32 -13.22 28.27
C LYS A 203 -36.70 -13.96 29.55
N ARG A 204 -35.80 -14.78 30.08
CA ARG A 204 -36.01 -15.52 31.33
C ARG A 204 -36.12 -14.59 32.52
N ASP A 205 -35.28 -13.56 32.59
CA ASP A 205 -35.28 -12.62 33.73
C ASP A 205 -36.48 -11.65 33.68
N ASN A 206 -36.96 -11.26 32.50
CA ASN A 206 -38.17 -10.43 32.33
C ASN A 206 -39.50 -11.21 32.47
N SER A 207 -39.46 -12.53 32.71
CA SER A 207 -40.65 -13.38 32.93
C SER A 207 -40.80 -13.83 34.39
N LEU A 208 -39.99 -13.29 35.30
CA LEU A 208 -40.13 -13.33 36.76
C LEU A 208 -40.75 -12.01 37.26
#